data_AF-A0A7V2CNM9-F1
#
_entry.id   AF-A0A7V2CNM9-F1
#
_cell.length_a   1.000
_cell.length_b   1.000
_cell.length_c   1.000
_cell.angle_alpha   90.00
_cell.angle_beta   90.00
_cell.angle_gamma   90.00
#
_symmetry.space_group_name_H-M   'P 1'
#
loop_
_entity.id
_entity.type
_entity.pdbx_description
1 polymer ?
#
loop_
_entity_poly.entity_id
_entity_poly.type
_entity_poly.pdbx_seq_one_letter_code
_entity_poly.pdbx_strand_id
1 'polypeptide(L)'
;MNKSKTAAAPRLGPAPGAFTLVELLVVIAIIVLLVGILTPSLNKARQRARDVRVRSEHRGIIAGMEMFHGEHDQYPPSALRDANNQPAQDPIGGGSQNPPANKIMSGAHYLARALVGRDLKGYAVPGTGPDADLYALDNYPNGKPIYSRSPTYINPEEYTLVKDSDAAMQDYTINRAGVMPDMNKRPGELMILDFHKYPILYYRANPRAGRIITDPQNPQDPRNRGIYDHRDNVYFTGDGGSNGGWQFKGRPHRIAAPGDPTAANWQPPVGPPQTFIEYIYNRQTWTTTADSQNRNGRLEPYRKDSYLLISAGFDGILGTDDDISNFIEK
;
A
#
# COMPACT_ATOMS: atom_id res chain seq x y z
N MET A 1 -70.14 55.66 -58.67
CA MET A 1 -68.67 55.81 -58.54
C MET A 1 -68.27 55.38 -57.13
N ASN A 2 -67.60 54.23 -56.97
CA ASN A 2 -67.05 53.82 -55.68
C ASN A 2 -65.61 53.35 -55.90
N LYS A 3 -64.64 54.10 -55.37
CA LYS A 3 -63.20 53.82 -55.52
C LYS A 3 -62.81 52.71 -54.55
N SER A 4 -62.39 51.55 -55.05
CA SER A 4 -61.78 50.50 -54.22
C SER A 4 -60.37 50.93 -53.80
N LYS A 5 -60.14 51.02 -52.48
CA LYS A 5 -58.79 51.16 -51.90
C LYS A 5 -58.08 49.82 -51.98
N THR A 6 -57.00 49.75 -52.76
CA THR A 6 -56.08 48.61 -52.81
C THR A 6 -55.28 48.55 -51.50
N ALA A 7 -55.43 47.49 -50.71
CA ALA A 7 -54.63 47.26 -49.51
C ALA A 7 -53.21 46.84 -49.90
N ALA A 8 -52.20 47.49 -49.30
CA ALA A 8 -50.79 47.16 -49.52
C ALA A 8 -50.41 45.85 -48.81
N ALA A 9 -49.71 44.96 -49.51
CA ALA A 9 -49.27 43.67 -49.01
C ALA A 9 -48.22 43.81 -47.88
N PRO A 10 -48.22 42.92 -46.88
CA PRO A 10 -47.23 42.92 -45.81
C PRO A 10 -45.83 42.62 -46.38
N ARG A 11 -44.87 43.47 -46.07
CA ARG A 11 -43.45 43.22 -46.38
C ARG A 11 -42.95 42.14 -45.43
N LEU A 12 -42.74 40.92 -45.94
CA LEU A 12 -42.00 39.88 -45.23
C LEU A 12 -40.62 40.44 -44.87
N GLY A 13 -40.34 40.57 -43.57
CA GLY A 13 -39.01 40.95 -43.09
C GLY A 13 -37.95 39.93 -43.53
N PRO A 14 -36.67 40.31 -43.56
CA PRO A 14 -35.60 39.41 -43.95
C PRO A 14 -35.61 38.15 -43.08
N ALA A 15 -35.62 36.99 -43.72
CA ALA A 15 -35.52 35.71 -43.04
C ALA A 15 -34.21 35.67 -42.21
N PRO A 16 -34.22 35.14 -40.97
CA PRO A 16 -33.00 34.94 -40.21
C PRO A 16 -32.00 34.12 -41.03
N GLY A 17 -30.74 34.57 -41.10
CA GLY A 17 -29.69 33.85 -41.81
C GLY A 17 -29.56 32.41 -41.30
N ALA A 18 -29.58 31.44 -42.21
CA ALA A 18 -29.32 30.04 -41.86
C ALA A 18 -27.84 29.83 -41.56
N PHE A 19 -27.54 29.03 -40.54
CA PHE A 19 -26.18 28.69 -40.12
C PHE A 19 -25.38 28.07 -41.28
N THR A 20 -24.16 28.55 -41.51
CA THR A 20 -23.29 28.03 -42.56
C THR A 20 -22.44 26.86 -42.05
N LEU A 21 -22.06 25.95 -42.95
CA LEU A 21 -21.13 24.85 -42.65
C LEU A 21 -19.78 25.37 -42.12
N VAL A 22 -19.33 26.53 -42.61
CA VAL A 22 -18.07 27.14 -42.19
C VAL A 22 -18.14 27.63 -40.75
N GLU A 23 -19.24 28.27 -40.35
CA GLU A 23 -19.44 28.71 -38.96
C GLU A 23 -19.43 27.52 -38.00
N LEU A 24 -20.11 26.42 -38.37
CA LEU A 24 -20.08 25.20 -37.56
C LEU A 24 -18.67 24.59 -37.48
N LEU A 25 -17.93 24.59 -38.59
CA LEU A 25 -16.56 24.07 -38.66
C LEU A 25 -15.61 24.83 -37.74
N VAL A 26 -15.68 26.16 -37.72
CA VAL A 26 -14.83 27.00 -36.86
C VAL A 26 -15.14 26.73 -35.39
N VAL A 27 -16.42 26.59 -35.04
CA VAL A 27 -16.83 26.32 -33.65
C VAL A 27 -16.28 24.99 -33.16
N ILE A 28 -16.41 23.92 -33.94
CA ILE A 28 -15.86 22.61 -33.54
C ILE A 28 -14.33 22.65 -33.48
N ALA A 29 -13.66 23.41 -34.35
CA ALA A 29 -12.21 23.56 -34.32
C ALA A 29 -11.73 24.21 -33.02
N ILE A 30 -12.43 25.24 -32.56
CA ILE A 30 -12.14 25.91 -31.29
C ILE A 30 -12.40 24.96 -30.11
N ILE A 31 -13.51 24.21 -30.11
CA ILE A 31 -13.82 23.25 -29.03
C ILE A 31 -12.73 22.17 -28.93
N VAL A 32 -12.30 21.59 -30.06
CA VAL A 32 -11.24 20.57 -30.08
C VAL A 32 -9.92 21.14 -29.54
N LEU A 33 -9.55 22.37 -29.92
CA LEU A 33 -8.36 23.04 -29.41
C LEU A 33 -8.43 23.22 -27.88
N LEU A 34 -9.55 23.73 -27.36
CA LEU A 34 -9.73 23.96 -25.93
C LEU A 34 -9.70 22.65 -25.12
N VAL A 35 -10.39 21.60 -25.59
CA VAL A 35 -10.39 20.27 -24.97
C VAL A 35 -9.00 19.65 -25.00
N GLY A 36 -8.25 19.84 -26.10
CA GLY A 36 -6.88 19.34 -26.25
C GLY A 36 -5.93 19.90 -25.18
N ILE A 37 -6.06 21.18 -24.83
CA ILE A 37 -5.23 21.82 -23.80
C ILE A 37 -5.72 21.43 -22.38
N LEU A 38 -7.02 21.24 -22.18
CA LEU A 38 -7.60 20.95 -20.88
C LEU A 38 -7.36 19.51 -20.40
N THR A 39 -7.42 18.53 -21.31
CA THR A 39 -7.34 17.10 -20.99
C THR A 39 -6.08 16.68 -20.19
N PRO A 40 -4.84 17.05 -20.58
CA PRO A 40 -3.65 16.65 -19.82
C PRO A 40 -3.60 17.28 -18.42
N SER A 41 -4.08 18.52 -18.28
CA SER A 41 -4.16 19.20 -16.98
C SER A 41 -5.15 18.52 -16.04
N LEU A 42 -6.33 18.16 -16.55
CA LEU A 42 -7.35 17.44 -15.78
C LEU A 42 -6.86 16.05 -15.33
N ASN A 43 -6.14 15.32 -16.17
CA ASN A 43 -5.58 14.02 -15.80
C ASN A 43 -4.56 14.13 -14.65
N LYS A 44 -3.66 15.12 -14.71
CA LYS A 44 -2.71 15.39 -13.61
C LYS A 44 -3.43 15.80 -12.33
N ALA A 45 -4.47 16.64 -12.42
CA ALA A 45 -5.26 17.06 -11.27
C ALA A 45 -5.98 15.86 -10.61
N ARG A 46 -6.58 14.98 -11.43
CA ARG A 46 -7.19 13.73 -10.95
C ARG A 46 -6.19 12.82 -10.27
N GLN A 47 -4.99 12.63 -10.84
CA GLN A 47 -3.95 11.80 -10.22
C GLN A 47 -3.54 12.35 -8.85
N ARG A 48 -3.24 13.65 -8.77
CA ARG A 48 -2.93 14.31 -7.48
C ARG A 48 -4.04 14.15 -6.44
N ALA A 49 -5.31 14.24 -6.86
CA ALA A 49 -6.43 14.04 -5.95
C ALA A 49 -6.49 12.61 -5.39
N ARG A 50 -6.12 11.61 -6.20
CA ARG A 50 -6.00 10.21 -5.74
C ARG A 50 -4.84 10.05 -4.77
N ASP A 51 -3.68 10.64 -5.07
CA ASP A 51 -2.52 10.60 -4.17
C ASP A 51 -2.84 11.22 -2.80
N VAL A 52 -3.56 12.34 -2.80
CA VAL A 52 -4.04 12.98 -1.57
C VAL A 52 -4.96 12.06 -0.78
N ARG A 53 -5.82 11.31 -1.46
CA ARG A 53 -6.69 10.32 -0.81
C ARG A 53 -5.89 9.19 -0.16
N VAL A 54 -4.95 8.58 -0.87
CA VAL A 54 -4.07 7.54 -0.31
C VAL A 54 -3.27 8.06 0.89
N ARG A 55 -2.76 9.29 0.81
CA ARG A 55 -2.09 9.94 1.95
C ARG A 55 -3.02 10.15 3.14
N SER A 56 -4.30 10.45 2.90
CA SER A 56 -5.31 10.56 3.95
C SER A 56 -5.58 9.20 4.61
N GLU A 57 -5.68 8.13 3.81
CA GLU A 57 -5.81 6.75 4.30
C GLU A 57 -4.61 6.37 5.19
N HIS A 58 -3.38 6.67 4.74
CA HIS A 58 -2.16 6.52 5.54
C HIS A 58 -2.22 7.29 6.87
N ARG A 59 -2.72 8.52 6.90
CA ARG A 59 -2.84 9.29 8.15
C ARG A 59 -3.75 8.63 9.16
N GLY A 60 -4.89 8.08 8.73
CA GLY A 60 -5.78 7.35 9.63
C GLY A 60 -5.15 6.04 10.12
N ILE A 61 -4.41 5.32 9.26
CA ILE A 61 -3.63 4.14 9.66
C ILE A 61 -2.55 4.52 10.68
N ILE A 62 -1.83 5.62 10.46
CA ILE A 62 -0.82 6.12 11.38
C ILE A 62 -1.46 6.43 12.74
N ALA A 63 -2.58 7.15 12.76
CA ALA A 63 -3.28 7.45 14.01
C ALA A 63 -3.70 6.17 14.76
N GLY A 64 -4.27 5.19 14.05
CA GLY A 64 -4.63 3.91 14.64
C GLY A 64 -3.43 3.11 15.16
N MET A 65 -2.29 3.17 14.47
CA MET A 65 -1.03 2.55 14.90
C MET A 65 -0.48 3.18 16.16
N GLU A 66 -0.56 4.51 16.30
CA GLU A 66 -0.14 5.21 17.51
C GLU A 66 -1.07 4.89 18.69
N MET A 67 -2.38 4.76 18.46
CA MET A 67 -3.32 4.29 19.49
C MET A 67 -3.00 2.86 19.94
N PHE A 68 -2.76 1.95 18.99
CA PHE A 68 -2.34 0.58 19.28
C PHE A 68 -1.05 0.55 20.11
N HIS A 69 -0.06 1.37 19.71
CA HIS A 69 1.20 1.48 20.45
C HIS A 69 0.98 2.02 21.87
N GLY A 70 0.10 3.00 22.06
CA GLY A 70 -0.25 3.53 23.38
C GLY A 70 -0.93 2.51 24.31
N GLU A 71 -1.67 1.54 23.76
CA GLU A 71 -2.33 0.48 24.54
C GLU A 71 -1.42 -0.73 24.81
N HIS A 72 -0.45 -1.00 23.94
CA HIS A 72 0.37 -2.23 23.99
C HIS A 72 1.86 -2.02 24.21
N ASP A 73 2.33 -0.76 24.29
CA ASP A 73 3.74 -0.37 24.39
C ASP A 73 4.62 -0.95 23.27
N GLN A 74 4.01 -1.35 22.15
CA GLN A 74 4.69 -1.88 21.00
C GLN A 74 3.84 -1.74 19.73
N TYR A 75 4.51 -1.59 18.59
CA TYR A 75 3.84 -1.72 17.30
C TYR A 75 3.57 -3.19 16.95
N PRO A 76 2.55 -3.45 16.10
CA PRO A 76 2.26 -4.78 15.58
C PRO A 76 3.49 -5.48 15.01
N PRO A 77 3.59 -6.81 15.10
CA PRO A 77 4.68 -7.54 14.45
C PRO A 77 4.62 -7.36 12.93
N SER A 78 5.77 -7.47 12.27
CA SER A 78 5.82 -7.63 10.81
C SER A 78 6.54 -8.92 10.39
N ALA A 79 7.08 -9.65 11.36
CA ALA A 79 7.93 -10.81 11.16
C ALA A 79 7.23 -11.91 10.37
N LEU A 80 7.91 -12.49 9.39
CA LEU A 80 7.49 -13.76 8.78
C LEU A 80 7.78 -14.97 9.68
N ARG A 81 8.94 -14.95 10.36
CA ARG A 81 9.45 -16.05 11.17
C ARG A 81 9.90 -15.58 12.54
N ASP A 82 9.73 -16.44 13.55
CA ASP A 82 10.20 -16.21 14.92
C ASP A 82 11.69 -16.57 15.09
N ALA A 83 12.19 -16.47 16.33
CA ALA A 83 13.58 -16.78 16.68
C ALA A 83 13.96 -18.27 16.46
N ASN A 84 12.98 -19.16 16.36
CA ASN A 84 13.15 -20.60 16.15
C ASN A 84 12.91 -21.02 14.70
N ASN A 85 12.87 -20.04 13.78
CA ASN A 85 12.59 -20.25 12.36
C ASN A 85 11.21 -20.88 12.09
N GLN A 86 10.27 -20.75 13.03
CA GLN A 86 8.87 -21.10 12.81
C GLN A 86 8.14 -19.90 12.21
N PRO A 87 6.99 -20.08 11.54
CA PRO A 87 6.12 -18.95 11.19
C PRO A 87 5.95 -18.06 12.43
N ALA A 88 6.16 -16.75 12.28
CA ALA A 88 6.09 -15.84 13.40
C ALA A 88 4.72 -16.01 14.05
N GLN A 89 4.72 -16.34 15.33
CA GLN A 89 3.46 -16.45 16.05
C GLN A 89 2.86 -15.06 16.15
N ASP A 90 1.55 -14.96 15.96
CA ASP A 90 0.81 -13.73 16.26
C ASP A 90 1.10 -13.40 17.74
N PRO A 91 1.85 -12.32 18.04
CA PRO A 91 2.31 -12.00 19.38
C PRO A 91 1.15 -11.65 20.31
N ILE A 92 -0.06 -11.56 19.76
CA ILE A 92 -1.28 -11.28 20.50
C ILE A 92 -1.97 -12.57 20.99
N GLY A 93 -1.52 -13.75 20.54
CA GLY A 93 -1.97 -15.03 21.06
C GLY A 93 -0.78 -15.91 21.42
N GLY A 94 -0.53 -16.08 22.71
CA GLY A 94 0.48 -17.02 23.25
C GLY A 94 0.12 -18.49 23.05
N GLY A 95 -0.29 -18.86 21.84
CA GLY A 95 -0.71 -20.17 21.42
C GLY A 95 0.15 -20.68 20.28
N SER A 96 0.57 -21.94 20.36
CA SER A 96 1.46 -22.61 19.39
C SER A 96 0.90 -22.72 17.95
N GLN A 97 -0.29 -22.20 17.65
CA GLN A 97 -0.98 -22.34 16.36
C GLN A 97 -1.60 -21.04 15.83
N ASN A 98 -0.99 -19.90 16.14
CA ASN A 98 -1.43 -18.60 15.62
C ASN A 98 -0.33 -17.98 14.77
N PRO A 99 -0.48 -17.85 13.44
CA PRO A 99 -1.57 -18.35 12.60
C PRO A 99 -1.72 -19.88 12.54
N PRO A 100 -2.92 -20.39 12.15
CA PRO A 100 -3.15 -21.80 11.86
C PRO A 100 -2.03 -22.33 10.99
N ALA A 101 -1.61 -23.58 11.23
CA ALA A 101 -0.44 -24.20 10.61
C ALA A 101 -0.43 -24.19 9.05
N ASN A 102 -1.55 -23.84 8.41
CA ASN A 102 -1.71 -23.75 6.95
C ASN A 102 -1.88 -22.32 6.40
N LYS A 103 -1.82 -21.28 7.24
CA LYS A 103 -1.95 -19.88 6.81
C LYS A 103 -0.63 -19.16 7.03
N ILE A 104 -0.14 -18.47 6.00
CA ILE A 104 1.09 -17.70 6.10
C ILE A 104 0.78 -16.22 6.00
N MET A 105 1.35 -15.46 6.93
CA MET A 105 1.16 -14.02 7.09
C MET A 105 2.40 -13.25 6.70
N SER A 106 2.18 -11.97 6.45
CA SER A 106 3.18 -10.94 6.24
C SER A 106 2.78 -9.68 7.01
N GLY A 107 3.67 -8.69 7.06
CA GLY A 107 3.45 -7.42 7.71
C GLY A 107 2.09 -6.78 7.38
N ALA A 108 1.68 -6.75 6.11
CA ALA A 108 0.38 -6.16 5.76
C ALA A 108 -0.82 -6.86 6.44
N HIS A 109 -0.73 -8.17 6.67
CA HIS A 109 -1.78 -8.93 7.36
C HIS A 109 -1.81 -8.61 8.86
N TYR A 110 -0.63 -8.57 9.49
CA TYR A 110 -0.51 -8.20 10.90
C TYR A 110 -0.98 -6.78 11.16
N LEU A 111 -0.68 -5.84 10.25
CA LEU A 111 -1.18 -4.47 10.30
C LEU A 111 -2.71 -4.45 10.33
N ALA A 112 -3.36 -5.09 9.35
CA ALA A 112 -4.81 -5.08 9.27
C ALA A 112 -5.46 -5.71 10.50
N ARG A 113 -4.92 -6.83 10.96
CA ARG A 113 -5.41 -7.54 12.15
C ARG A 113 -5.28 -6.72 13.43
N ALA A 114 -4.15 -6.04 13.61
CA ALA A 114 -3.96 -5.19 14.77
C ALA A 114 -4.96 -4.03 14.79
N LEU A 115 -5.24 -3.42 13.64
CA LEU A 115 -6.06 -2.21 13.57
C LEU A 115 -7.57 -2.45 13.59
N VAL A 116 -8.07 -3.49 12.92
CA VAL A 116 -9.52 -3.74 12.81
C VAL A 116 -9.97 -5.07 13.43
N GLY A 117 -9.03 -5.96 13.76
CA GLY A 117 -9.34 -7.34 14.13
C GLY A 117 -9.79 -8.18 12.94
N ARG A 118 -9.67 -9.51 13.05
CA ARG A 118 -9.98 -10.45 11.95
C ARG A 118 -11.42 -10.34 11.44
N ASP A 119 -12.38 -10.11 12.34
CA ASP A 119 -13.81 -10.03 12.03
C ASP A 119 -14.32 -8.58 11.93
N LEU A 120 -13.42 -7.59 11.94
CA LEU A 120 -13.70 -6.15 11.89
C LEU A 120 -14.37 -5.57 13.13
N LYS A 121 -14.44 -6.34 14.22
CA LYS A 121 -15.08 -5.93 15.48
C LYS A 121 -14.07 -5.70 16.59
N GLY A 122 -12.84 -5.36 16.22
CA GLY A 122 -11.76 -5.10 17.17
C GLY A 122 -10.93 -6.34 17.50
N TYR A 123 -9.84 -6.12 18.21
CA TYR A 123 -8.82 -7.12 18.49
C TYR A 123 -9.01 -7.75 19.89
N ALA A 124 -8.70 -9.03 20.05
CA ALA A 124 -8.83 -9.75 21.32
C ALA A 124 -7.51 -9.74 22.13
N VAL A 125 -7.58 -9.45 23.43
CA VAL A 125 -6.41 -9.31 24.32
C VAL A 125 -5.75 -10.67 24.63
N PRO A 126 -4.42 -10.77 24.74
CA PRO A 126 -3.74 -12.01 25.10
C PRO A 126 -4.19 -12.56 26.48
N GLY A 127 -4.37 -13.88 26.60
CA GLY A 127 -4.45 -14.57 27.90
C GLY A 127 -5.84 -14.86 28.47
N THR A 128 -6.92 -14.52 27.77
CA THR A 128 -8.28 -14.93 28.15
C THR A 128 -8.67 -16.21 27.41
N GLY A 129 -8.48 -17.41 28.01
CA GLY A 129 -9.08 -18.66 27.52
C GLY A 129 -8.24 -19.94 27.63
N PRO A 130 -8.86 -21.13 27.83
CA PRO A 130 -8.14 -22.41 27.96
C PRO A 130 -7.59 -22.95 26.62
N ASP A 131 -7.90 -22.29 25.51
CA ASP A 131 -7.23 -22.47 24.24
C ASP A 131 -6.85 -21.09 23.72
N ALA A 132 -5.54 -20.80 23.75
CA ALA A 132 -4.66 -20.30 22.70
C ALA A 132 -5.20 -19.76 21.36
N ASP A 133 -6.50 -19.65 21.12
CA ASP A 133 -7.08 -19.54 19.79
C ASP A 133 -7.74 -18.17 19.61
N LEU A 134 -6.95 -17.21 19.11
CA LEU A 134 -7.44 -16.00 18.43
C LEU A 134 -8.44 -16.33 17.28
N TYR A 135 -8.57 -17.62 16.93
CA TYR A 135 -9.32 -18.17 15.82
C TYR A 135 -10.64 -18.85 16.21
N ALA A 136 -10.98 -18.98 17.50
CA ALA A 136 -12.28 -19.52 17.94
C ALA A 136 -13.46 -18.53 17.80
N LEU A 137 -13.33 -17.52 16.94
CA LEU A 137 -14.36 -16.50 16.69
C LEU A 137 -15.46 -16.95 15.73
N ASP A 138 -15.42 -18.15 15.18
CA ASP A 138 -16.55 -18.69 14.41
C ASP A 138 -17.49 -19.55 15.28
N ASN A 139 -17.06 -19.99 16.46
CA ASN A 139 -17.90 -20.70 17.43
C ASN A 139 -18.48 -19.71 18.44
N TYR A 140 -19.39 -18.85 17.99
CA TYR A 140 -20.19 -18.03 18.89
C TYR A 140 -21.39 -18.83 19.40
N PRO A 141 -21.45 -19.29 20.67
CA PRO A 141 -22.74 -19.54 21.28
C PRO A 141 -23.45 -18.17 21.39
N ASN A 142 -24.48 -17.95 20.57
CA ASN A 142 -25.38 -16.78 20.60
C ASN A 142 -24.81 -15.46 20.01
N GLY A 143 -23.82 -15.51 19.12
CA GLY A 143 -23.38 -14.34 18.33
C GLY A 143 -22.59 -13.26 19.10
N LYS A 144 -22.09 -13.55 20.31
CA LYS A 144 -21.28 -12.63 21.13
C LYS A 144 -19.86 -13.14 21.33
N PRO A 145 -18.82 -12.29 21.19
CA PRO A 145 -17.44 -12.65 21.49
C PRO A 145 -17.30 -13.31 22.85
N ILE A 146 -16.61 -14.45 22.88
CA ILE A 146 -16.31 -15.18 24.11
C ILE A 146 -15.42 -14.33 25.04
N TYR A 147 -14.64 -13.39 24.47
CA TYR A 147 -13.69 -12.54 25.18
C TYR A 147 -13.92 -11.06 24.92
N SER A 148 -13.54 -10.24 25.89
CA SER A 148 -13.49 -8.78 25.75
C SER A 148 -12.47 -8.39 24.67
N ARG A 149 -12.80 -7.35 23.91
CA ARG A 149 -11.98 -6.87 22.80
C ARG A 149 -11.71 -5.39 22.97
N SER A 150 -10.53 -4.96 22.54
CA SER A 150 -10.31 -3.53 22.30
C SER A 150 -11.14 -3.09 21.08
N PRO A 151 -11.58 -1.83 21.04
CA PRO A 151 -12.25 -1.29 19.87
C PRO A 151 -11.32 -1.34 18.65
N THR A 152 -11.91 -1.20 17.47
CA THR A 152 -11.11 -1.01 16.25
C THR A 152 -10.36 0.33 16.33
N TYR A 153 -9.07 0.32 15.99
CA TYR A 153 -8.22 1.51 15.98
C TYR A 153 -8.41 2.37 14.72
N ILE A 154 -9.00 1.79 13.67
CA ILE A 154 -9.47 2.52 12.48
C ILE A 154 -10.90 2.09 12.18
N ASN A 155 -11.69 2.97 11.56
CA ASN A 155 -13.04 2.63 11.13
C ASN A 155 -12.97 1.70 9.90
N PRO A 156 -13.38 0.43 9.98
CA PRO A 156 -13.26 -0.50 8.86
C PRO A 156 -14.09 -0.09 7.62
N GLU A 157 -15.13 0.74 7.79
CA GLU A 157 -15.97 1.21 6.67
C GLU A 157 -15.28 2.27 5.80
N GLU A 158 -14.26 2.95 6.32
CA GLU A 158 -13.50 3.98 5.60
C GLU A 158 -12.40 3.39 4.71
N TYR A 159 -12.08 2.11 4.90
CA TYR A 159 -10.98 1.44 4.23
C TYR A 159 -11.47 0.30 3.34
N THR A 160 -10.72 0.02 2.28
CA THR A 160 -10.96 -1.19 1.50
C THR A 160 -10.28 -2.35 2.20
N LEU A 161 -11.07 -3.29 2.71
CA LEU A 161 -10.60 -4.47 3.41
C LEU A 161 -10.92 -5.73 2.59
N VAL A 162 -10.01 -6.69 2.63
CA VAL A 162 -10.14 -7.96 1.92
C VAL A 162 -10.10 -9.10 2.91
N LYS A 163 -11.09 -9.99 2.90
CA LYS A 163 -11.14 -11.18 3.75
C LYS A 163 -10.97 -12.48 2.96
N ASP A 164 -10.55 -13.54 3.65
CA ASP A 164 -10.42 -14.91 3.12
C ASP A 164 -11.74 -15.46 2.52
N SER A 165 -12.88 -15.03 3.05
CA SER A 165 -14.22 -15.49 2.64
C SER A 165 -14.84 -14.71 1.47
N ASP A 166 -14.19 -13.65 1.00
CA ASP A 166 -14.77 -12.79 -0.03
C ASP A 166 -14.68 -13.47 -1.41
N ALA A 167 -15.78 -14.14 -1.81
CA ALA A 167 -15.92 -14.80 -3.11
C ALA A 167 -15.68 -13.83 -4.30
N ALA A 168 -15.81 -12.52 -4.07
CA ALA A 168 -15.61 -11.44 -5.05
C ALA A 168 -14.14 -11.16 -5.42
N MET A 169 -13.17 -11.84 -4.79
CA MET A 169 -11.75 -11.70 -5.13
C MET A 169 -11.36 -12.27 -6.50
N GLN A 170 -12.20 -13.11 -7.12
CA GLN A 170 -11.99 -13.58 -8.50
C GLN A 170 -12.08 -12.43 -9.54
N ASP A 171 -12.78 -11.34 -9.21
CA ASP A 171 -13.05 -10.22 -10.12
C ASP A 171 -12.12 -9.01 -9.93
N TYR A 172 -11.19 -9.03 -8.97
CA TYR A 172 -10.17 -7.97 -8.82
C TYR A 172 -9.02 -8.10 -9.84
N THR A 173 -9.38 -8.44 -11.09
CA THR A 173 -8.49 -8.35 -12.24
C THR A 173 -8.47 -6.90 -12.72
N ILE A 174 -7.66 -6.06 -12.09
CA ILE A 174 -7.42 -4.71 -12.62
C ILE A 174 -6.62 -4.88 -13.92
N ASN A 175 -7.29 -4.91 -15.06
CA ASN A 175 -6.72 -5.16 -16.39
C ASN A 175 -5.79 -4.02 -16.89
N ARG A 176 -4.67 -3.75 -16.22
CA ARG A 176 -3.47 -3.11 -16.82
C ARG A 176 -2.43 -4.15 -17.23
N ALA A 177 -2.36 -4.45 -18.52
CA ALA A 177 -1.48 -5.47 -19.09
C ALA A 177 -0.02 -5.42 -18.56
N GLY A 178 0.38 -6.42 -17.76
CA GLY A 178 1.78 -6.79 -17.56
C GLY A 178 2.38 -6.64 -16.16
N VAL A 179 1.73 -5.94 -15.22
CA VAL A 179 2.27 -5.71 -13.86
C VAL A 179 1.17 -5.92 -12.82
N MET A 180 0.73 -7.18 -12.72
CA MET A 180 -0.48 -7.51 -11.97
C MET A 180 -0.13 -8.30 -10.71
N PRO A 181 -0.73 -7.98 -9.55
CA PRO A 181 -0.89 -8.96 -8.51
C PRO A 181 -1.70 -10.15 -9.04
N ASP A 182 -1.12 -11.35 -9.05
CA ASP A 182 -1.89 -12.58 -9.27
C ASP A 182 -2.71 -12.88 -8.01
N MET A 183 -3.88 -12.25 -7.90
CA MET A 183 -4.78 -12.42 -6.75
C MET A 183 -5.34 -13.85 -6.63
N ASN A 184 -5.15 -14.69 -7.66
CA ASN A 184 -5.44 -16.12 -7.56
C ASN A 184 -4.39 -16.87 -6.72
N LYS A 185 -3.20 -16.29 -6.48
CA LYS A 185 -2.20 -16.74 -5.50
C LYS A 185 -2.44 -16.05 -4.15
N ARG A 186 -3.61 -16.39 -3.59
CA ARG A 186 -4.19 -15.93 -2.31
C ARG A 186 -3.16 -15.88 -1.18
N PRO A 187 -3.12 -14.81 -0.37
CA PRO A 187 -2.65 -14.88 0.99
C PRO A 187 -3.93 -14.85 1.83
N GLY A 188 -4.65 -15.98 1.90
CA GLY A 188 -6.07 -16.02 2.30
C GLY A 188 -6.36 -15.52 3.73
N GLU A 189 -6.26 -14.22 3.95
CA GLU A 189 -6.09 -13.51 5.21
C GLU A 189 -6.46 -12.02 5.06
N LEU A 190 -6.79 -11.37 6.20
CA LEU A 190 -7.25 -9.99 6.23
C LEU A 190 -6.14 -8.99 5.87
N MET A 191 -6.40 -8.05 4.96
CA MET A 191 -5.46 -7.01 4.56
C MET A 191 -6.17 -5.68 4.22
N ILE A 192 -5.44 -4.57 4.36
CA ILE A 192 -5.90 -3.22 3.97
C ILE A 192 -5.37 -2.91 2.57
N LEU A 193 -6.26 -2.48 1.69
CA LEU A 193 -5.92 -1.95 0.38
C LEU A 193 -6.02 -0.41 0.38
N ASP A 194 -5.15 0.21 -0.40
CA ASP A 194 -5.25 1.63 -0.71
C ASP A 194 -6.41 1.93 -1.68
N PHE A 195 -6.59 3.22 -1.98
CA PHE A 195 -7.56 3.68 -2.96
C PHE A 195 -7.43 3.02 -4.35
N HIS A 196 -6.21 2.69 -4.79
CA HIS A 196 -5.93 2.03 -6.06
C HIS A 196 -6.11 0.51 -6.00
N LYS A 197 -6.52 -0.01 -4.84
CA LYS A 197 -6.76 -1.43 -4.55
C LYS A 197 -5.47 -2.26 -4.51
N TYR A 198 -4.36 -1.62 -4.15
CA TYR A 198 -3.09 -2.29 -3.88
C TYR A 198 -2.87 -2.49 -2.38
N PRO A 199 -2.18 -3.56 -1.96
CA PRO A 199 -1.83 -3.76 -0.55
C PRO A 199 -0.97 -2.62 -0.01
N ILE A 200 -1.30 -2.18 1.20
CA ILE A 200 -0.41 -1.31 1.98
C ILE A 200 0.60 -2.20 2.71
N LEU A 201 1.88 -2.10 2.32
CA LEU A 201 2.95 -2.87 2.94
C LEU A 201 3.37 -2.28 4.28
N TYR A 202 3.71 -3.17 5.22
CA TYR A 202 4.05 -2.79 6.60
C TYR A 202 5.36 -3.44 7.06
N TYR A 203 6.27 -2.63 7.59
CA TYR A 203 7.54 -3.09 8.16
C TYR A 203 7.73 -2.49 9.55
N ARG A 204 7.79 -3.33 10.59
CA ARG A 204 8.11 -2.91 11.96
C ARG A 204 9.62 -2.76 12.11
N ALA A 205 10.06 -1.69 12.77
CA ALA A 205 11.46 -1.52 13.11
C ALA A 205 11.87 -2.39 14.31
N ASN A 206 13.08 -2.95 14.26
CA ASN A 206 13.79 -3.55 15.39
C ASN A 206 14.94 -2.62 15.81
N PRO A 207 14.72 -1.64 16.70
CA PRO A 207 15.72 -0.62 17.04
C PRO A 207 16.97 -1.20 17.72
N ARG A 208 16.90 -2.44 18.22
CA ARG A 208 18.02 -3.12 18.88
C ARG A 208 18.93 -3.88 17.92
N ALA A 209 18.57 -3.95 16.64
CA ALA A 209 19.37 -4.66 15.64
C ALA A 209 20.68 -3.91 15.33
N GLY A 210 21.79 -4.64 15.26
CA GLY A 210 23.10 -4.09 14.90
C GLY A 210 23.29 -3.82 13.40
N ARG A 211 22.33 -4.24 12.56
CA ARG A 211 22.33 -4.09 11.10
C ARG A 211 21.05 -3.39 10.65
N ILE A 212 21.10 -2.68 9.54
CA ILE A 212 19.96 -1.92 9.02
C ILE A 212 18.93 -2.83 8.35
N ILE A 213 19.42 -3.78 7.54
CA ILE A 213 18.62 -4.84 6.97
C ILE A 213 19.10 -6.21 7.43
N THR A 214 18.20 -7.20 7.35
CA THR A 214 18.54 -8.62 7.54
C THR A 214 19.67 -9.03 6.61
N ASP A 215 20.62 -9.81 7.13
CA ASP A 215 21.77 -10.29 6.38
C ASP A 215 21.34 -10.99 5.07
N PRO A 216 21.79 -10.51 3.90
CA PRO A 216 21.38 -11.08 2.62
C PRO A 216 21.96 -12.48 2.35
N GLN A 217 23.09 -12.83 2.98
CA GLN A 217 23.76 -14.13 2.76
C GLN A 217 23.14 -15.25 3.59
N ASN A 218 22.69 -14.93 4.81
CA ASN A 218 22.00 -15.87 5.68
C ASN A 218 20.72 -15.25 6.26
N PRO A 219 19.71 -14.98 5.40
CA PRO A 219 18.51 -14.28 5.82
C PRO A 219 17.65 -15.14 6.74
N GLN A 220 17.78 -16.47 6.69
CA GLN A 220 16.94 -17.39 7.46
C GLN A 220 17.26 -17.40 8.96
N ASP A 221 18.46 -16.94 9.37
CA ASP A 221 18.84 -16.87 10.77
C ASP A 221 18.21 -15.64 11.45
N PRO A 222 17.30 -15.80 12.43
CA PRO A 222 16.64 -14.67 13.09
C PRO A 222 17.59 -13.76 13.85
N ARG A 223 18.78 -14.25 14.25
CA ARG A 223 19.82 -13.45 14.91
C ARG A 223 20.46 -12.44 13.97
N ASN A 224 20.35 -12.68 12.67
CA ASN A 224 20.85 -11.80 11.62
C ASN A 224 19.81 -10.79 11.14
N ARG A 225 18.64 -10.70 11.81
CA ARG A 225 17.60 -9.75 11.48
C ARG A 225 18.07 -8.31 11.70
N GLY A 226 17.88 -7.47 10.68
CA GLY A 226 18.18 -6.04 10.77
C GLY A 226 17.08 -5.23 11.45
N ILE A 227 17.25 -3.91 11.45
CA ILE A 227 16.21 -2.96 11.87
C ILE A 227 14.96 -3.22 11.05
N TYR A 228 15.11 -3.42 9.74
CA TYR A 228 14.03 -3.83 8.86
C TYR A 228 14.34 -5.15 8.15
N ASP A 229 13.32 -5.95 7.90
CA ASP A 229 13.44 -7.17 7.12
C ASP A 229 12.66 -7.02 5.81
N HIS A 230 13.37 -7.03 4.68
CA HIS A 230 12.76 -6.92 3.35
C HIS A 230 11.71 -8.00 3.08
N ARG A 231 11.82 -9.15 3.78
CA ARG A 231 10.91 -10.28 3.63
C ARG A 231 9.62 -10.11 4.41
N ASP A 232 9.50 -9.15 5.32
CA ASP A 232 8.26 -8.96 6.08
C ASP A 232 7.02 -8.87 5.17
N ASN A 233 7.17 -8.47 3.90
CA ASN A 233 6.12 -8.50 2.87
C ASN A 233 6.44 -9.36 1.64
N VAL A 234 7.25 -10.42 1.79
CA VAL A 234 7.72 -11.28 0.69
C VAL A 234 6.59 -11.92 -0.11
N TYR A 235 5.42 -12.16 0.47
CA TYR A 235 4.30 -12.71 -0.28
C TYR A 235 3.80 -11.75 -1.38
N PHE A 236 3.90 -10.45 -1.12
CA PHE A 236 3.52 -9.41 -2.07
C PHE A 236 4.67 -9.07 -3.01
N THR A 237 5.87 -8.88 -2.45
CA THR A 237 7.03 -8.41 -3.21
C THR A 237 7.79 -9.56 -3.89
N GLY A 238 7.86 -10.75 -3.30
CA GLY A 238 8.55 -11.93 -3.86
C GLY A 238 10.05 -11.91 -3.68
N ASP A 239 10.64 -13.00 -3.19
CA ASP A 239 12.09 -13.14 -2.94
C ASP A 239 12.90 -13.64 -4.15
N GLY A 240 12.24 -13.96 -5.26
CA GLY A 240 12.88 -14.55 -6.44
C GLY A 240 13.17 -16.04 -6.34
N GLY A 241 12.69 -16.69 -5.27
CA GLY A 241 12.60 -18.14 -5.15
C GLY A 241 11.26 -18.70 -5.65
N SER A 242 10.87 -19.87 -5.14
CA SER A 242 9.63 -20.56 -5.52
C SER A 242 8.34 -19.81 -5.12
N ASN A 243 8.44 -18.88 -4.15
CA ASN A 243 7.35 -18.02 -3.71
C ASN A 243 7.25 -16.80 -4.63
N GLY A 244 6.79 -17.04 -5.85
CA GLY A 244 6.60 -16.00 -6.85
C GLY A 244 5.74 -14.85 -6.34
N GLY A 245 6.38 -13.72 -6.03
CA GLY A 245 5.71 -12.52 -5.56
C GLY A 245 4.60 -12.07 -6.49
N TRP A 246 3.61 -11.41 -5.90
CA TRP A 246 2.37 -11.01 -6.54
C TRP A 246 2.61 -10.21 -7.81
N GLN A 247 3.54 -9.26 -7.76
CA GLN A 247 3.73 -8.24 -8.78
C GLN A 247 4.36 -8.76 -10.09
N PHE A 248 5.04 -9.92 -10.07
CA PHE A 248 5.84 -10.38 -11.22
C PHE A 248 5.80 -11.87 -11.55
N LYS A 249 4.67 -12.56 -11.29
CA LYS A 249 4.43 -13.96 -11.76
C LYS A 249 5.59 -14.94 -11.49
N GLY A 250 6.30 -14.85 -10.37
CA GLY A 250 7.48 -15.71 -10.12
C GLY A 250 8.83 -15.03 -10.13
N ARG A 251 8.93 -13.77 -10.56
CA ARG A 251 10.19 -13.02 -10.51
C ARG A 251 10.29 -12.21 -9.20
N PRO A 252 11.50 -12.02 -8.65
CA PRO A 252 11.67 -11.15 -7.49
C PRO A 252 11.26 -9.73 -7.84
N HIS A 253 10.53 -9.06 -6.96
CA HIS A 253 10.41 -7.61 -7.05
C HIS A 253 11.72 -6.97 -6.65
N ARG A 254 12.10 -5.87 -7.33
CA ARG A 254 13.37 -5.19 -7.07
C ARG A 254 13.45 -4.68 -5.62
N ILE A 255 12.37 -4.12 -5.09
CA ILE A 255 12.21 -3.75 -3.67
C ILE A 255 12.32 -4.93 -2.69
N ALA A 256 12.15 -6.19 -3.13
CA ALA A 256 12.33 -7.34 -2.25
C ALA A 256 13.78 -7.77 -2.16
N ALA A 257 14.62 -7.38 -3.13
CA ALA A 257 16.04 -7.66 -3.08
C ALA A 257 16.67 -6.76 -2.01
N PRO A 258 17.28 -7.34 -0.95
CA PRO A 258 18.16 -6.56 -0.10
C PRO A 258 19.33 -6.10 -0.96
N GLY A 259 19.61 -4.79 -0.99
CA GLY A 259 20.94 -4.35 -1.42
C GLY A 259 22.00 -4.97 -0.50
N ASP A 260 23.25 -5.12 -0.93
CA ASP A 260 24.35 -5.48 -0.03
C ASP A 260 25.08 -4.20 0.41
N PRO A 261 24.76 -3.63 1.59
CA PRO A 261 25.39 -2.40 2.06
C PRO A 261 26.82 -2.66 2.58
N THR A 262 27.24 -3.93 2.67
CA THR A 262 28.55 -4.35 3.18
C THR A 262 29.56 -4.62 2.06
N ALA A 263 29.12 -4.63 0.80
CA ALA A 263 30.04 -4.76 -0.32
C ALA A 263 31.05 -3.60 -0.31
N ALA A 264 32.33 -3.92 -0.54
CA ALA A 264 33.46 -3.00 -0.35
C ALA A 264 33.34 -1.67 -1.12
N ASN A 265 32.55 -1.64 -2.20
CA ASN A 265 32.30 -0.46 -3.03
C ASN A 265 30.81 -0.13 -3.15
N TRP A 266 29.98 -0.56 -2.20
CA TRP A 266 28.56 -0.23 -2.25
C TRP A 266 28.38 1.27 -2.15
N GLN A 267 27.64 1.81 -3.12
CA GLN A 267 27.19 3.19 -3.13
C GLN A 267 25.70 3.17 -3.46
N PRO A 268 24.89 4.02 -2.81
CA PRO A 268 23.50 4.14 -3.17
C PRO A 268 23.39 4.60 -4.64
N PRO A 269 22.60 3.91 -5.49
CA PRO A 269 22.39 4.32 -6.87
C PRO A 269 21.81 5.73 -7.00
N VAL A 270 22.19 6.42 -8.07
CA VAL A 270 21.56 7.67 -8.48
C VAL A 270 20.34 7.32 -9.32
N GLY A 271 19.13 7.57 -8.80
CA GLY A 271 17.88 7.30 -9.51
C GLY A 271 16.72 6.89 -8.60
N PRO A 272 15.64 6.32 -9.20
CA PRO A 272 14.53 5.76 -8.44
C PRO A 272 15.02 4.57 -7.62
N PRO A 273 14.49 4.37 -6.40
CA PRO A 273 14.96 3.34 -5.48
C PRO A 273 14.70 1.95 -6.06
N GLN A 274 15.78 1.20 -6.30
CA GLN A 274 15.69 -0.13 -6.92
C GLN A 274 15.68 -1.27 -5.90
N THR A 275 16.32 -1.10 -4.74
CA THR A 275 16.39 -2.13 -3.69
C THR A 275 15.65 -1.72 -2.43
N PHE A 276 15.36 -2.67 -1.54
CA PHE A 276 14.72 -2.35 -0.25
C PHE A 276 15.53 -1.32 0.54
N ILE A 277 16.87 -1.48 0.55
CA ILE A 277 17.76 -0.54 1.25
C ILE A 277 17.60 0.86 0.70
N GLU A 278 17.57 1.00 -0.62
CA GLU A 278 17.43 2.30 -1.27
C GLU A 278 16.12 3.00 -0.92
N TYR A 279 15.10 2.21 -0.64
CA TYR A 279 13.81 2.72 -0.27
C TYR A 279 13.80 3.24 1.17
N ILE A 280 14.48 2.56 2.09
CA ILE A 280 14.39 2.85 3.53
C ILE A 280 15.51 3.74 4.07
N TYR A 281 16.60 3.98 3.33
CA TYR A 281 17.70 4.80 3.82
C TYR A 281 17.42 6.31 3.72
N ASN A 282 17.89 7.04 4.72
CA ASN A 282 17.87 8.49 4.74
C ASN A 282 19.00 9.04 3.86
N ARG A 283 18.61 9.71 2.76
CA ARG A 283 19.54 10.32 1.81
C ARG A 283 20.28 11.53 2.41
N GLN A 284 19.69 12.20 3.40
CA GLN A 284 20.26 13.40 4.01
C GLN A 284 21.46 13.10 4.91
N THR A 285 21.53 11.89 5.48
CA THR A 285 22.62 11.48 6.39
C THR A 285 23.80 10.85 5.65
N TRP A 286 23.65 10.58 4.34
CA TRP A 286 24.72 9.98 3.56
C TRP A 286 25.78 11.01 3.17
N THR A 287 26.96 10.90 3.75
CA THR A 287 28.13 11.71 3.38
C THR A 287 28.95 11.00 2.30
N THR A 288 29.29 11.73 1.23
CA THR A 288 30.24 11.25 0.21
C THR A 288 31.69 11.36 0.65
N THR A 289 31.97 12.07 1.74
CA THR A 289 33.29 12.13 2.36
C THR A 289 33.48 10.90 3.24
N ALA A 290 34.41 10.03 2.86
CA ALA A 290 34.77 8.85 3.63
C ALA A 290 35.39 9.24 4.99
N ASP A 291 35.07 8.49 6.05
CA ASP A 291 35.71 8.67 7.36
C ASP A 291 37.20 8.27 7.33
N SER A 292 37.92 8.43 8.44
CA SER A 292 39.34 8.03 8.56
C SER A 292 39.59 6.53 8.39
N GLN A 293 38.54 5.72 8.26
CA GLN A 293 38.60 4.30 7.91
C GLN A 293 38.11 4.02 6.49
N ASN A 294 38.04 5.05 5.64
CA ASN A 294 37.61 4.96 4.25
C ASN A 294 36.19 4.41 4.06
N ARG A 295 35.31 4.57 5.07
CA ARG A 295 33.90 4.20 4.98
C ARG A 295 33.12 5.39 4.46
N ASN A 296 32.45 5.21 3.32
CA ASN A 296 31.43 6.15 2.85
C ASN A 296 30.31 6.26 3.90
N GLY A 297 29.59 7.39 3.89
CA GLY A 297 28.74 7.87 4.98
C GLY A 297 27.90 6.84 5.72
N ARG A 298 27.57 7.16 6.98
CA ARG A 298 26.74 6.29 7.82
C ARG A 298 25.36 6.12 7.21
N LEU A 299 25.05 4.93 6.72
CA LEU A 299 23.71 4.55 6.32
C LEU A 299 22.81 4.62 7.57
N GLU A 300 21.76 5.43 7.54
CA GLU A 300 20.74 5.46 8.59
C GLU A 300 19.37 5.27 7.94
N PRO A 301 18.53 4.32 8.39
CA PRO A 301 17.22 4.16 7.83
C PRO A 301 16.23 5.17 8.43
N TYR A 302 15.20 5.52 7.67
CA TYR A 302 14.07 6.29 8.19
C TYR A 302 13.37 5.52 9.31
N ARG A 303 12.82 6.25 10.30
CA ARG A 303 11.90 5.72 11.33
C ARG A 303 12.40 4.47 12.08
N LYS A 304 13.72 4.37 12.33
CA LYS A 304 14.42 3.20 12.93
C LYS A 304 13.89 2.70 14.29
N ASP A 305 13.00 3.46 14.91
CA ASP A 305 12.37 3.24 16.20
C ASP A 305 10.87 2.88 16.11
N SER A 306 10.24 3.03 14.95
CA SER A 306 8.80 2.83 14.75
C SER A 306 8.50 1.84 13.62
N TYR A 307 8.08 2.34 12.45
CA TYR A 307 7.63 1.50 11.34
C TYR A 307 7.56 2.25 10.00
N LEU A 308 7.48 1.47 8.92
CA LEU A 308 7.34 1.94 7.54
C LEU A 308 6.03 1.44 6.94
N LEU A 309 5.34 2.34 6.23
CA LEU A 309 4.17 2.04 5.39
C LEU A 309 4.50 2.39 3.94
N ILE A 310 4.14 1.52 3.00
CA ILE A 310 4.42 1.71 1.58
C ILE A 310 3.19 1.31 0.75
N SER A 311 2.72 2.22 -0.10
CA SER A 311 1.71 1.98 -1.14
C SER A 311 2.33 2.19 -2.51
N ALA A 312 1.96 1.34 -3.47
CA ALA A 312 2.50 1.27 -4.83
C ALA A 312 2.00 2.39 -5.78
N GLY A 313 1.27 3.38 -5.27
CA GLY A 313 0.84 4.51 -6.08
C GLY A 313 -0.15 4.16 -7.20
N PHE A 314 -0.09 4.94 -8.29
CA PHE A 314 -1.01 4.88 -9.42
C PHE A 314 -0.61 3.83 -10.45
N ASP A 315 0.68 3.59 -10.62
CA ASP A 315 1.19 2.59 -11.56
C ASP A 315 1.06 1.15 -11.01
N GLY A 316 0.95 1.00 -9.69
CA GLY A 316 0.84 -0.29 -9.02
C GLY A 316 2.16 -1.05 -9.02
N ILE A 317 3.28 -0.35 -9.16
CA ILE A 317 4.64 -0.88 -9.19
C ILE A 317 5.38 -0.33 -7.98
N LEU A 318 5.88 -1.18 -7.08
CA LEU A 318 6.66 -0.68 -5.96
C LEU A 318 8.06 -0.24 -6.44
N GLY A 319 8.67 0.71 -5.75
CA GLY A 319 9.99 1.25 -6.11
C GLY A 319 9.96 2.28 -7.25
N THR A 320 8.81 2.89 -7.54
CA THR A 320 8.67 3.96 -8.53
C THR A 320 8.41 5.33 -7.88
N ASP A 321 8.47 6.41 -8.67
CA ASP A 321 8.41 7.78 -8.16
C ASP A 321 7.01 8.21 -7.63
N ASP A 322 5.97 7.45 -7.98
CA ASP A 322 4.59 7.65 -7.52
C ASP A 322 4.21 6.85 -6.28
N ASP A 323 5.13 6.05 -5.73
CA ASP A 323 4.93 5.40 -4.44
C ASP A 323 4.62 6.41 -3.33
N ILE A 324 3.79 5.98 -2.38
CA ILE A 324 3.39 6.77 -1.23
C ILE A 324 3.84 6.05 0.03
N SER A 325 4.70 6.70 0.82
CA SER A 325 5.17 6.19 2.11
C SER A 325 4.94 7.17 3.25
N ASN A 326 5.15 6.73 4.50
CA ASN A 326 5.08 7.58 5.69
C ASN A 326 6.42 8.28 6.03
N PHE A 327 7.45 8.16 5.20
CA PHE A 327 8.80 8.69 5.52
C PHE A 327 9.49 9.42 4.36
N ILE A 328 8.88 9.48 3.18
CA ILE A 328 9.38 10.31 2.08
C ILE A 328 8.75 11.69 2.21
N GLU A 329 9.47 12.63 2.81
CA GLU A 329 9.18 14.06 2.61
C GLU A 329 9.75 14.44 1.23
N LYS A 330 8.87 14.81 0.29
CA LYS A 330 9.24 15.29 -1.05
C LYS A 330 9.77 16.72 -0.99
#